data_AF-A0A8T5BGU1-F1
#
_entry.id   AF-A0A8T5BGU1-F1
#
_cell.length_a   1.000
_cell.length_b   1.000
_cell.length_c   1.000
_cell.angle_alpha   90.00
_cell.angle_beta   90.00
_cell.angle_gamma   90.00
#
_symmetry.space_group_name_H-M   'P 1'
#
loop_
_entity.id
_entity.type
_entity.pdbx_description
1 polymer ?
#
loop_
_entity_poly.entity_id
_entity_poly.type
_entity_poly.pdbx_seq_one_letter_code
_entity_poly.pdbx_strand_id
1 'polypeptide(L)'
;MMKLSEIQPSQLYICSEKLSEVMKAFDANNPESIEPIPIKKLGGDIIFVDGHTRAFAAFLCGFSEVPVYWEDEELDWDAYEICVEWCKSEGIRTIADLKNRVVPQSEYEILWYERCEKMQRELEEKRKK
;
A
#
# COMPACT_ATOMS: atom_id res chain seq x y z
N MET A 1 -7.67 -11.48 -10.37
CA MET A 1 -7.12 -10.22 -10.91
C MET A 1 -8.04 -9.08 -10.53
N MET A 2 -7.50 -7.89 -10.31
CA MET A 2 -8.25 -6.65 -10.08
C MET A 2 -7.49 -5.47 -10.65
N LYS A 3 -8.19 -4.44 -11.12
CA LYS A 3 -7.56 -3.21 -11.65
C LYS A 3 -6.88 -2.43 -10.54
N LEU A 4 -5.65 -2.02 -10.81
CA LEU A 4 -4.88 -1.17 -9.90
C LEU A 4 -5.58 0.18 -9.63
N SER A 5 -6.39 0.67 -10.57
CA SER A 5 -7.18 1.89 -10.42
C SER A 5 -8.43 1.73 -9.54
N GLU A 6 -8.83 0.51 -9.22
CA GLU A 6 -10.01 0.21 -8.38
C GLU A 6 -9.65 -0.04 -6.91
N ILE A 7 -8.34 -0.02 -6.58
CA ILE A 7 -7.84 -0.32 -5.24
C ILE A 7 -7.20 0.94 -4.65
N GLN A 8 -7.74 1.41 -3.53
CA GLN A 8 -7.27 2.59 -2.82
C GLN A 8 -5.99 2.26 -2.02
N PRO A 9 -4.90 3.03 -2.20
CA PRO A 9 -3.73 2.95 -1.35
C PRO A 9 -4.02 3.33 0.11
N SER A 10 -3.27 2.69 0.99
CA SER A 10 -3.21 2.92 2.43
C SER A 10 -1.78 3.22 2.89
N GLN A 11 -0.87 3.50 1.96
CA GLN A 11 0.54 3.81 2.20
C GLN A 11 0.95 5.04 1.40
N LEU A 12 1.66 5.97 2.05
CA LEU A 12 2.01 7.27 1.48
C LEU A 12 3.27 7.27 0.60
N TYR A 13 4.20 6.37 0.85
CA TYR A 13 5.52 6.36 0.23
C TYR A 13 5.90 4.96 -0.24
N ILE A 14 6.83 4.86 -1.17
CA ILE A 14 7.44 3.58 -1.57
C ILE A 14 8.93 3.65 -1.24
N CYS A 15 9.47 2.60 -0.60
CA CYS A 15 10.91 2.49 -0.42
C CYS A 15 11.58 2.09 -1.74
N SER A 16 12.57 2.86 -2.19
CA SER A 16 13.33 2.60 -3.41
C SER A 16 14.11 1.28 -3.38
N GLU A 17 14.67 0.90 -2.22
CA GLU A 17 15.41 -0.35 -2.05
C GLU A 17 14.47 -1.55 -2.16
N LYS A 18 13.33 -1.52 -1.45
CA LYS A 18 12.30 -2.57 -1.58
C LYS A 18 11.77 -2.67 -3.01
N LEU A 19 11.54 -1.53 -3.66
CA LEU A 19 11.09 -1.49 -5.05
C LEU A 19 12.12 -2.14 -5.98
N SER A 20 13.42 -1.86 -5.80
CA SER A 20 14.50 -2.48 -6.56
C SER A 20 14.49 -4.01 -6.42
N GLU A 21 14.32 -4.52 -5.20
CA GLU A 21 14.26 -5.98 -4.97
C GLU A 21 13.01 -6.60 -5.60
N VAL A 22 11.85 -5.96 -5.47
CA VAL A 22 10.61 -6.43 -6.13
C VAL A 22 10.78 -6.45 -7.65
N MET A 23 11.34 -5.39 -8.24
CA MET A 23 11.56 -5.28 -9.70
C MET A 23 12.53 -6.36 -10.24
N LYS A 24 13.37 -6.96 -9.41
CA LYS A 24 14.24 -8.09 -9.79
C LYS A 24 13.54 -9.45 -9.70
N ALA A 25 12.46 -9.55 -8.91
CA ALA A 25 11.87 -10.82 -8.52
C ALA A 25 10.77 -11.34 -9.46
N PHE A 26 10.01 -10.45 -10.11
CA PHE A 26 8.91 -10.85 -11.01
C PHE A 26 9.25 -10.65 -12.49
N ASP A 27 8.52 -11.34 -13.36
CA ASP A 27 8.63 -11.18 -14.81
C ASP A 27 7.85 -9.95 -15.26
N ALA A 28 8.57 -8.92 -15.70
CA ALA A 28 8.01 -7.65 -16.17
C ALA A 28 7.08 -7.77 -17.38
N ASN A 29 6.97 -8.95 -18.01
CA ASN A 29 6.03 -9.23 -19.11
C ASN A 29 4.86 -10.13 -18.70
N ASN A 30 4.85 -10.65 -17.48
CA ASN A 30 3.80 -11.55 -17.01
C ASN A 30 3.21 -11.08 -15.65
N PRO A 31 2.02 -10.47 -15.64
CA PRO A 31 1.40 -9.98 -14.40
C PRO A 31 1.05 -11.10 -13.42
N GLU A 32 0.89 -12.35 -13.88
CA GLU A 32 0.63 -13.50 -13.00
C GLU A 32 1.88 -13.95 -12.22
N SER A 33 3.07 -13.48 -12.62
CA SER A 33 4.30 -13.75 -11.86
C SER A 33 4.40 -12.94 -10.56
N ILE A 34 3.55 -11.93 -10.40
CA ILE A 34 3.46 -11.13 -9.18
C ILE A 34 2.71 -11.96 -8.14
N GLU A 35 3.29 -12.06 -6.94
CA GLU A 35 2.58 -12.68 -5.82
C GLU A 35 1.27 -11.92 -5.53
N PRO A 36 0.13 -12.61 -5.34
CA PRO A 36 -1.16 -11.97 -5.10
C PRO A 36 -1.13 -10.97 -3.96
N ILE A 37 -1.72 -9.80 -4.20
CA ILE A 37 -1.73 -8.68 -3.25
C ILE A 37 -2.98 -8.76 -2.37
N PRO A 38 -2.84 -8.68 -1.03
CA PRO A 38 -3.99 -8.71 -0.14
C PRO A 38 -4.80 -7.43 -0.25
N ILE A 39 -6.11 -7.60 -0.39
CA ILE A 39 -7.09 -6.52 -0.40
C ILE A 39 -8.17 -6.74 0.65
N LYS A 40 -8.76 -5.66 1.11
CA LYS A 40 -9.93 -5.72 1.99
C LYS A 40 -10.92 -4.60 1.68
N LYS A 41 -12.18 -4.81 2.07
CA LYS A 41 -13.21 -3.78 1.93
C LYS A 41 -13.22 -2.90 3.18
N LEU A 42 -13.07 -1.60 3.00
CA LEU A 42 -13.17 -0.60 4.07
C LEU A 42 -14.23 0.43 3.69
N GLY A 43 -15.38 0.37 4.37
CA GLY A 43 -16.56 1.15 3.97
C GLY A 43 -16.99 0.85 2.54
N GLY A 44 -16.96 1.87 1.67
CA GLY A 44 -17.29 1.75 0.26
C GLY A 44 -16.11 1.36 -0.64
N ASP A 45 -14.88 1.43 -0.15
CA ASP A 45 -13.66 1.26 -0.94
C ASP A 45 -13.08 -0.15 -0.81
N ILE A 46 -12.38 -0.60 -1.85
CA ILE A 46 -11.45 -1.72 -1.77
C ILE A 46 -10.06 -1.12 -1.56
N ILE A 47 -9.33 -1.60 -0.55
CA ILE A 47 -8.03 -1.06 -0.17
C ILE A 47 -6.96 -2.12 -0.27
N PHE A 48 -5.72 -1.69 -0.53
CA PHE A 48 -4.55 -2.51 -0.24
C PHE A 48 -4.36 -2.58 1.28
N VAL A 49 -4.17 -3.78 1.82
CA VAL A 49 -3.75 -3.93 3.24
C VAL A 49 -2.25 -4.19 3.36
N ASP A 50 -1.63 -4.73 2.31
CA ASP A 50 -0.18 -4.79 2.13
C ASP A 50 0.14 -4.82 0.62
N GLY A 51 1.43 -4.87 0.25
CA GLY A 51 1.89 -5.14 -1.10
C GLY A 51 1.92 -3.92 -2.01
N HIS A 52 1.86 -2.69 -1.48
CA HIS A 52 1.92 -1.45 -2.29
C HIS A 52 3.18 -1.39 -3.16
N THR A 53 4.33 -1.87 -2.69
CA THR A 53 5.55 -1.95 -3.52
C THR A 53 5.38 -2.88 -4.72
N ARG A 54 4.71 -4.02 -4.55
CA ARG A 54 4.39 -4.97 -5.64
C ARG A 54 3.38 -4.37 -6.61
N ALA A 55 2.32 -3.75 -6.11
CA ALA A 55 1.34 -3.04 -6.92
C ALA A 55 1.96 -1.91 -7.74
N PHE A 56 2.86 -1.14 -7.11
CA PHE A 56 3.53 -0.03 -7.76
C PHE A 56 4.54 -0.51 -8.81
N ALA A 57 5.26 -1.59 -8.54
CA ALA A 57 6.13 -2.23 -9.52
C ALA A 57 5.35 -2.73 -10.74
N ALA A 58 4.19 -3.36 -10.53
CA ALA A 58 3.27 -3.77 -11.60
C ALA A 58 2.85 -2.58 -12.48
N PHE A 59 2.49 -1.46 -11.84
CA PHE A 59 2.14 -0.22 -12.51
C PHE A 59 3.30 0.32 -13.36
N LEU A 60 4.54 0.32 -12.84
CA LEU A 60 5.72 0.76 -13.58
C LEU A 60 6.02 -0.12 -14.80
N CYS A 61 5.68 -1.42 -14.74
CA CYS A 61 5.75 -2.34 -15.88
C CYS A 61 4.59 -2.19 -16.87
N GLY A 62 3.66 -1.25 -16.64
CA GLY A 62 2.54 -0.98 -17.53
C GLY A 62 1.35 -1.92 -17.36
N PHE A 63 1.31 -2.73 -16.29
CA PHE A 63 0.16 -3.56 -15.99
C PHE A 63 -1.00 -2.72 -15.45
N SER A 64 -2.21 -2.98 -15.95
CA SER A 64 -3.44 -2.35 -15.45
C SER A 64 -4.10 -3.13 -14.32
N GLU A 65 -3.78 -4.42 -14.19
CA GLU A 65 -4.37 -5.35 -13.23
C GLU A 65 -3.29 -6.17 -12.54
N VAL A 66 -3.58 -6.60 -11.31
CA VAL A 66 -2.71 -7.46 -10.51
C VAL A 66 -3.50 -8.63 -9.92
N PRO A 67 -2.83 -9.76 -9.64
CA PRO A 67 -3.44 -10.81 -8.84
C PRO A 67 -3.69 -10.28 -7.42
N VAL A 68 -4.85 -10.60 -6.87
CA VAL A 68 -5.27 -10.17 -5.53
C VAL A 68 -5.96 -11.32 -4.82
N TYR A 69 -5.97 -11.27 -3.50
CA TYR A 69 -6.81 -12.12 -2.66
C TYR A 69 -7.48 -11.28 -1.56
N TRP A 70 -8.64 -11.74 -1.09
CA TRP A 70 -9.33 -11.10 0.02
C TRP A 70 -8.69 -11.53 1.33
N GLU A 71 -8.16 -10.56 2.07
CA GLU A 71 -7.58 -10.78 3.40
C GLU A 71 -8.66 -11.18 4.41
N ASP A 72 -8.48 -12.32 5.07
CA ASP A 72 -9.46 -12.92 5.97
C ASP A 72 -9.15 -12.69 7.45
N GLU A 73 -7.90 -12.33 7.79
CA GLU A 73 -7.52 -11.98 9.16
C GLU A 73 -8.17 -10.68 9.63
N GLU A 74 -8.57 -10.60 10.90
CA GLU A 74 -9.08 -9.36 11.48
C GLU A 74 -7.93 -8.36 11.66
N LEU A 75 -8.15 -7.12 11.19
CA LEU A 75 -7.15 -6.07 11.14
C LEU A 75 -7.54 -4.90 12.03
N ASP A 76 -6.57 -4.05 12.37
CA ASP A 76 -6.85 -2.80 13.07
C ASP A 76 -7.53 -1.78 12.12
N TRP A 77 -8.85 -1.78 12.10
CA TRP A 77 -9.64 -0.94 11.20
C TRP A 77 -9.43 0.56 11.44
N ASP A 78 -9.29 1.01 12.70
CA ASP A 78 -9.05 2.42 12.99
C ASP A 78 -7.72 2.88 12.36
N ALA A 79 -6.69 2.03 12.42
CA ALA A 79 -5.41 2.31 11.80
C ALA A 79 -5.53 2.40 10.26
N TYR A 80 -6.24 1.47 9.63
CA TYR A 80 -6.43 1.50 8.18
C TYR A 80 -7.28 2.70 7.72
N GLU A 81 -8.32 3.08 8.46
CA GLU A 81 -9.11 4.28 8.20
C GLU A 81 -8.22 5.53 8.20
N ILE A 82 -7.35 5.67 9.20
CA ILE A 82 -6.40 6.78 9.29
C ILE A 82 -5.42 6.77 8.11
N CYS A 83 -4.84 5.61 7.79
CA CYS A 83 -3.88 5.46 6.70
C CYS A 83 -4.50 5.80 5.32
N VAL A 84 -5.73 5.34 5.07
CA VAL A 84 -6.48 5.66 3.85
C VAL A 84 -6.84 7.14 3.80
N GLU A 85 -7.26 7.74 4.92
CA GLU A 85 -7.56 9.16 4.97
C GLU A 85 -6.32 10.03 4.71
N TRP A 86 -5.16 9.65 5.27
CA TRP A 86 -3.90 10.30 4.91
C TRP A 86 -3.64 10.25 3.41
N CYS A 87 -3.80 9.08 2.78
CA CYS A 87 -3.64 8.95 1.33
C CYS A 87 -4.59 9.90 0.57
N LYS A 88 -5.88 9.90 0.91
CA LYS A 88 -6.89 10.75 0.26
C LYS A 88 -6.60 12.24 0.43
N SER A 89 -6.18 12.66 1.63
CA SER A 89 -5.81 14.05 1.95
C SER A 89 -4.59 14.53 1.14
N GLU A 90 -3.67 13.62 0.84
CA GLU A 90 -2.45 13.83 0.05
C GLU A 90 -2.68 13.68 -1.46
N GLY A 91 -3.94 13.46 -1.88
CA GLY A 91 -4.33 13.26 -3.28
C GLY A 91 -4.01 11.89 -3.85
N ILE A 92 -3.63 10.91 -3.01
CA ILE A 92 -3.29 9.55 -3.40
C ILE A 92 -4.58 8.72 -3.44
N ARG A 93 -5.10 8.47 -4.64
CA ARG A 93 -6.34 7.70 -4.86
C ARG A 93 -6.09 6.37 -5.55
N THR A 94 -4.98 6.25 -6.26
CA THR A 94 -4.55 5.06 -6.97
C THR A 94 -3.06 4.82 -6.77
N ILE A 95 -2.59 3.61 -7.09
CA ILE A 95 -1.16 3.31 -6.98
C ILE A 95 -0.28 4.21 -7.87
N ALA A 96 -0.82 4.73 -8.97
CA ALA A 96 -0.13 5.62 -9.89
C ALA A 96 0.27 6.96 -9.24
N ASP A 97 -0.48 7.39 -8.22
CA ASP A 97 -0.23 8.65 -7.51
C ASP A 97 1.04 8.57 -6.63
N LEU A 98 1.58 7.37 -6.39
CA LEU A 98 2.84 7.14 -5.69
C LEU A 98 4.08 7.36 -6.55
N LYS A 99 3.94 7.66 -7.86
CA LYS A 99 5.07 7.80 -8.80
C LYS A 99 6.17 8.77 -8.36
N ASN A 100 5.78 9.84 -7.66
CA ASN A 100 6.69 10.88 -7.18
C ASN A 100 6.94 10.77 -5.67
N ARG A 101 6.58 9.63 -5.05
CA ARG A 101 6.69 9.37 -3.61
C ARG A 101 7.56 8.15 -3.31
N VAL A 102 8.50 7.86 -4.22
CA VAL A 102 9.55 6.85 -4.02
C VAL A 102 10.73 7.50 -3.32
N VAL A 103 11.11 7.01 -2.15
CA VAL A 103 12.13 7.61 -1.28
C VAL A 103 13.17 6.57 -0.84
N PRO A 104 14.40 6.98 -0.47
CA PRO A 104 15.40 6.09 0.13
C PRO A 104 14.90 5.41 1.39
N GLN A 105 15.48 4.26 1.76
CA GLN A 105 15.07 3.50 2.95
C GLN A 105 15.11 4.34 4.23
N SER A 106 16.15 5.15 4.42
CA SER A 106 16.27 6.02 5.59
C SER A 106 15.13 7.06 5.70
N GLU A 107 14.69 7.63 4.59
CA GLU A 107 13.54 8.55 4.57
C GLU A 107 12.22 7.79 4.72
N TYR A 108 12.10 6.61 4.12
CA TYR A 108 10.93 5.76 4.25
C TYR A 108 10.67 5.35 5.70
N GLU A 109 11.72 5.01 6.45
CA GLU A 109 11.63 4.69 7.88
C GLU A 109 10.98 5.84 8.67
N ILE A 110 11.40 7.08 8.42
CA ILE A 110 10.86 8.25 9.13
C ILE A 110 9.46 8.62 8.62
N LEU A 111 9.32 8.79 7.31
CA LEU A 111 8.10 9.31 6.69
C LEU A 111 6.92 8.34 6.76
N TRP A 112 7.21 7.04 6.86
CA TRP A 112 6.19 6.01 6.89
C TRP A 112 6.21 5.18 8.18
N TYR A 113 7.30 4.50 8.52
CA TYR A 113 7.29 3.59 9.68
C TYR A 113 7.10 4.33 11.00
N GLU A 114 7.90 5.35 11.29
CA GLU A 114 7.77 6.13 12.53
C GLU A 114 6.39 6.81 12.62
N ARG A 115 5.87 7.28 11.47
CA ARG A 115 4.52 7.86 11.38
C ARG A 115 3.44 6.85 11.78
N CYS A 116 3.50 5.64 11.22
CA CYS A 116 2.56 4.57 11.55
C CYS A 116 2.72 4.12 13.01
N GLU A 117 3.95 3.95 13.50
CA GLU A 117 4.22 3.55 14.88
C GLU A 117 3.69 4.59 15.88
N LYS A 118 3.83 5.88 15.58
CA LYS A 118 3.26 6.95 16.40
C LYS A 118 1.73 6.89 16.43
N MET A 119 1.10 6.73 15.27
CA MET A 119 -0.36 6.62 15.17
C MET A 119 -0.89 5.41 15.94
N GLN A 120 -0.22 4.26 15.84
CA GLN A 120 -0.59 3.05 16.57
C GLN A 120 -0.52 3.26 18.09
N ARG A 121 0.56 3.87 18.58
CA ARG A 121 0.70 4.24 20.00
C ARG A 121 -0.43 5.15 20.48
N GLU A 122 -0.77 6.18 19.69
CA GLU A 122 -1.88 7.09 20.01
C GLU A 122 -3.25 6.39 20.03
N LEU A 123 -3.49 5.43 19.13
CA LEU A 123 -4.72 4.61 19.14
C LEU A 123 -4.79 3.73 20.39
N GLU A 124 -3.70 3.04 20.74
CA GLU A 124 -3.64 2.22 21.94
C GLU A 124 -3.90 3.04 23.22
N GLU A 125 -3.32 4.24 23.32
CA GLU A 125 -3.55 5.13 24.46
C GLU A 125 -5.01 5.60 24.55
N LYS A 126 -5.66 5.86 23.41
CA LYS A 126 -7.09 6.22 23.37
C LYS A 126 -7.99 5.07 23.79
N ARG A 127 -7.69 3.83 23.37
CA ARG A 127 -8.46 2.62 23.71
C ARG A 127 -8.35 2.22 25.18
N LYS A 128 -7.29 2.66 25.87
CA LYS A 128 -7.08 2.42 27.31
C LYS A 128 -7.83 3.42 28.21
N LYS A 129 -8.33 4.53 27.67
CA LYS A 129 -9.09 5.56 28.39
C LYS A 129 -10.59 5.28 28.34
#